data_AF-A0A9D8RWQ5-F1
#
_entry.id   AF-A0A9D8RWQ5-F1
#
_cell.length_a   1.000
_cell.length_b   1.000
_cell.length_c   1.000
_cell.angle_alpha   90.00
_cell.angle_beta   90.00
_cell.angle_gamma   90.00
#
_symmetry.space_group_name_H-M   'P 1'
#
loop_
_entity.id
_entity.type
_entity.pdbx_description
1 polymer ?
#
loop_
_entity_poly.entity_id
_entity_poly.type
_entity_poly.pdbx_seq_one_letter_code
_entity_poly.pdbx_strand_id
1 'polypeptide(L)'
;AKRRLTHRRYLALYLNLLSDGGEIRFKTDNVGLFDFTLEEISSLGLTPEVVTRDLHASEYNAGNVMTEYERSFSEQGMKINMLTLKKPEGFSVELPYDFTEDGRRRYLNGRD
;
A
#
# COMPACT_ATOMS: atom_id res chain seq x y z
N ALA A 1 -6.90 7.47 12.15
CA ALA A 1 -6.38 6.43 11.23
C ALA A 1 -7.19 6.26 9.92
N LYS A 2 -8.53 6.38 9.92
CA LYS A 2 -9.42 6.15 8.75
C LYS A 2 -9.09 6.90 7.42
N ARG A 3 -8.22 7.93 7.45
CA ARG A 3 -7.82 8.73 6.27
C ARG A 3 -6.48 8.30 5.65
N ARG A 4 -5.76 7.35 6.26
CA ARG A 4 -4.48 6.85 5.70
C ARG A 4 -4.76 6.02 4.45
N LEU A 5 -3.98 6.23 3.39
CA LEU A 5 -4.11 5.49 2.12
C LEU A 5 -3.77 4.00 2.26
N THR A 6 -3.14 3.59 3.35
CA THR A 6 -2.85 2.19 3.66
C THR A 6 -3.87 1.52 4.58
N HIS A 7 -4.98 2.20 4.90
CA HIS A 7 -6.09 1.58 5.61
C HIS A 7 -6.77 0.52 4.72
N ARG A 8 -7.25 -0.59 5.31
CA ARG A 8 -7.82 -1.76 4.61
C ARG A 8 -8.81 -1.42 3.50
N ARG A 9 -9.64 -0.39 3.74
CA ARG A 9 -10.62 0.14 2.77
C ARG A 9 -9.98 0.52 1.41
N TYR A 10 -8.82 1.17 1.45
CA TYR A 10 -8.12 1.67 0.26
C TYR A 10 -7.29 0.55 -0.36
N LEU A 11 -6.66 -0.29 0.46
CA LEU A 11 -5.99 -1.50 -0.02
C LEU A 11 -6.94 -2.41 -0.79
N ALA A 12 -8.14 -2.64 -0.26
CA ALA A 12 -9.22 -3.36 -0.95
C ALA A 12 -9.61 -2.72 -2.28
N LEU A 13 -9.74 -1.39 -2.31
CA LEU A 13 -10.01 -0.65 -3.56
C LEU A 13 -8.88 -0.85 -4.58
N TYR A 14 -7.63 -0.70 -4.17
CA TYR A 14 -6.47 -0.86 -5.06
C TYR A 14 -6.38 -2.28 -5.62
N LEU A 15 -6.59 -3.30 -4.79
CA LEU A 15 -6.59 -4.70 -5.23
C LEU A 15 -7.72 -4.99 -6.22
N ASN A 16 -8.90 -4.39 -6.06
CA ASN A 16 -9.98 -4.51 -7.03
C ASN A 16 -9.67 -3.84 -8.38
N LEU A 17 -8.85 -2.79 -8.39
CA LEU A 17 -8.43 -2.11 -9.63
C LEU A 17 -7.31 -2.85 -10.37
N LEU A 18 -6.56 -3.70 -9.68
CA LEU A 18 -5.49 -4.49 -10.28
C LEU A 18 -6.04 -5.71 -11.03
N SER A 19 -5.38 -6.06 -12.13
CA SER A 19 -5.53 -7.38 -12.74
C SER A 19 -5.03 -8.46 -11.78
N ASP A 20 -5.46 -9.70 -12.02
CA ASP A 20 -4.98 -10.85 -11.25
C ASP A 20 -3.46 -10.99 -11.35
N GLY A 21 -2.82 -11.25 -10.21
CA GLY A 21 -1.36 -11.24 -10.09
C GLY A 21 -0.70 -9.86 -10.05
N GLY A 22 -1.46 -8.76 -10.16
CA GLY A 22 -0.94 -7.40 -10.00
C GLY A 22 -0.40 -7.12 -8.59
N GLU A 23 0.53 -6.17 -8.48
CA GLU A 23 1.25 -5.88 -7.23
C GLU A 23 1.02 -4.45 -6.73
N ILE A 24 0.89 -4.30 -5.41
CA ILE A 24 0.98 -3.03 -4.70
C ILE A 24 2.35 -2.99 -4.02
N ARG A 25 3.19 -2.02 -4.41
CA ARG A 25 4.48 -1.76 -3.76
C ARG A 25 4.37 -0.54 -2.87
N PHE A 26 4.64 -0.70 -1.58
CA PHE A 26 4.56 0.37 -0.60
C PHE A 26 5.92 0.56 0.08
N LYS A 27 6.39 1.81 0.14
CA LYS A 27 7.66 2.21 0.76
C LYS A 27 7.42 3.35 1.72
N THR A 28 8.02 3.28 2.90
CA THR A 28 7.94 4.32 3.94
C THR A 28 9.14 4.25 4.87
N ASP A 29 9.66 5.41 5.25
CA ASP A 29 10.65 5.58 6.32
C ASP A 29 10.00 5.55 7.73
N ASN A 30 8.70 5.82 7.81
CA ASN A 30 7.94 5.77 9.05
C ASN A 30 7.58 4.32 9.49
N VAL A 31 8.26 3.82 10.53
CA VAL A 31 8.05 2.48 11.11
C VAL A 31 6.61 2.28 11.59
N GLY A 32 6.02 3.26 12.29
CA GLY A 32 4.65 3.14 12.81
C GLY A 32 3.59 3.10 11.71
N LEU A 33 3.84 3.76 10.57
CA LEU A 33 2.98 3.63 9.39
C LEU A 33 3.16 2.27 8.72
N PHE A 34 4.39 1.74 8.69
CA PHE A 34 4.68 0.43 8.13
C PHE A 34 3.98 -0.68 8.91
N ASP A 35 4.11 -0.68 10.23
CA ASP A 35 3.49 -1.68 11.11
C ASP A 35 1.96 -1.63 11.01
N PHE A 36 1.38 -0.42 11.05
CA PHE A 36 -0.05 -0.23 10.80
C PHE A 36 -0.51 -0.80 9.45
N THR A 37 0.31 -0.64 8.41
CA THR A 37 -0.02 -1.15 7.08
C THR A 37 -0.01 -2.68 7.04
N LEU A 38 0.95 -3.33 7.71
CA LEU A 38 1.01 -4.78 7.84
C LEU A 38 -0.22 -5.35 8.56
N GLU A 39 -0.65 -4.69 9.66
CA GLU A 39 -1.85 -5.08 10.40
C GLU A 39 -3.13 -4.96 9.54
N GLU A 40 -3.25 -3.89 8.75
CA GLU A 40 -4.41 -3.69 7.87
C GLU A 40 -4.43 -4.70 6.70
N ILE A 41 -3.27 -5.10 6.17
CA ILE A 41 -3.16 -6.18 5.18
C ILE A 41 -3.59 -7.51 5.80
N SER A 42 -3.09 -7.83 7.01
CA SER A 42 -3.48 -9.05 7.73
C SER A 42 -4.98 -9.07 8.05
N SER A 43 -5.58 -7.90 8.33
CA SER A 43 -7.02 -7.77 8.57
C SER A 43 -7.88 -8.06 7.34
N LEU A 44 -7.29 -8.04 6.14
CA LEU A 44 -7.93 -8.47 4.88
C LEU A 44 -7.73 -9.96 4.59
N GLY A 45 -7.07 -10.70 5.49
CA GLY A 45 -6.72 -12.11 5.28
C GLY A 45 -5.60 -12.31 4.26
N LEU A 46 -4.83 -11.26 3.96
CA LEU A 46 -3.74 -11.28 2.99
C LEU A 46 -2.39 -11.30 3.69
N THR A 47 -1.35 -11.71 2.96
CA THR A 47 0.04 -11.66 3.42
C THR A 47 0.90 -11.03 2.33
N PRO A 48 1.79 -10.07 2.67
CA PRO A 48 2.72 -9.52 1.69
C PRO A 48 3.68 -10.61 1.20
N GLU A 49 4.03 -10.56 -0.08
CA GLU A 49 5.02 -11.46 -0.69
C GLU A 49 6.44 -11.05 -0.29
N VAL A 50 6.67 -9.75 -0.16
CA VAL A 50 7.96 -9.18 0.25
C VAL A 50 7.74 -8.23 1.41
N VAL A 51 8.60 -8.32 2.43
CA VAL A 51 8.69 -7.37 3.54
C VAL A 51 10.16 -7.15 3.86
N THR A 52 10.62 -5.90 3.79
CA THR A 52 11.95 -5.49 4.26
C THR A 52 11.84 -4.24 5.12
N ARG A 53 12.60 -4.19 6.21
CA ARG A 53 12.74 -3.00 7.05
C ARG A 53 13.98 -2.17 6.71
N ASP A 54 14.75 -2.62 5.73
CA ASP A 54 15.96 -1.96 5.26
C ASP A 54 16.09 -2.22 3.76
N LEU A 55 15.41 -1.39 2.97
CA LEU A 55 15.40 -1.52 1.51
C LEU A 55 16.80 -1.37 0.93
N HIS A 56 17.59 -0.40 1.44
CA HIS A 56 18.92 -0.10 0.92
C HIS A 56 19.91 -1.25 1.14
N ALA A 57 19.77 -1.99 2.24
CA ALA A 57 20.58 -3.17 2.53
C ALA A 57 20.02 -4.49 1.95
N SER A 58 18.88 -4.44 1.23
CA SER A 58 18.21 -5.63 0.70
C SER A 58 18.48 -5.85 -0.78
N GLU A 59 18.32 -7.10 -1.23
CA GLU A 59 18.37 -7.50 -2.65
C GLU A 59 17.36 -6.73 -3.53
N TYR A 60 16.27 -6.24 -2.94
CA TYR A 60 15.22 -5.47 -3.62
C TYR A 60 15.65 -4.05 -4.00
N ASN A 61 16.83 -3.60 -3.57
CA ASN A 61 17.41 -2.34 -4.02
C ASN A 61 17.80 -2.37 -5.51
N ALA A 62 18.13 -3.54 -6.07
CA ALA A 62 18.57 -3.67 -7.46
C ALA A 62 17.51 -3.26 -8.50
N GLY A 63 16.22 -3.31 -8.13
CA GLY A 63 15.10 -2.85 -8.94
C GLY A 63 14.54 -1.48 -8.54
N ASN A 64 15.20 -0.76 -7.62
CA ASN A 64 14.75 0.56 -7.20
C ASN A 64 15.20 1.63 -8.21
N VAL A 65 14.25 2.33 -8.82
CA VAL A 65 14.56 3.55 -9.59
C VAL A 65 14.84 4.66 -8.59
N MET A 66 16.12 4.82 -8.24
CA MET A 66 16.56 5.81 -7.27
C MET A 66 16.27 7.22 -7.80
N THR A 67 15.37 7.93 -7.13
CA THR A 67 15.11 9.34 -7.44
C THR A 67 16.21 10.22 -6.84
N GLU A 68 16.41 11.45 -7.35
CA GLU A 68 17.42 12.37 -6.77
C GLU A 68 17.22 12.62 -5.27
N TYR A 69 15.97 12.54 -4.80
CA TYR A 69 15.62 12.68 -3.39
C TYR A 69 16.18 11.53 -2.53
N GLU A 70 16.16 10.28 -3.02
CA GLU A 70 16.67 9.11 -2.29
C GLU A 70 18.20 9.10 -2.19
N ARG A 71 18.92 9.70 -3.15
CA ARG A 71 20.39 9.77 -3.15
C ARG A 71 20.95 10.58 -1.98
N SER A 72 20.26 11.67 -1.61
CA SER A 72 20.62 12.51 -0.46
C SER A 72 20.27 11.87 0.89
N PHE A 73 19.31 10.95 0.91
CA PHE A 73 18.84 10.27 2.13
C PHE A 73 19.56 8.94 2.42
N SER A 74 20.05 8.24 1.39
CA SER A 74 20.90 7.05 1.59
C SER A 74 22.19 7.38 2.34
N GLU A 75 22.73 8.59 2.14
CA GLU A 75 23.93 9.07 2.84
C GLU A 75 23.67 9.41 4.31
N GLN A 76 22.39 9.60 4.71
CA GLN A 76 21.98 9.91 6.09
C GLN A 76 21.62 8.66 6.92
N GLY A 77 21.75 7.46 6.34
CA GLY A 77 21.51 6.20 7.06
C GLY A 77 20.04 5.94 7.42
N MET A 78 19.10 6.64 6.79
CA MET A 78 17.67 6.44 7.05
C MET A 78 17.18 5.14 6.38
N LYS A 79 16.70 4.21 7.19
CA LYS A 79 16.18 2.92 6.72
C LYS A 79 14.79 3.11 6.11
N ILE A 80 14.63 2.68 4.87
CA ILE A 80 13.33 2.65 4.20
C ILE A 80 12.74 1.25 4.38
N ASN A 81 11.54 1.16 4.94
CA ASN A 81 10.77 -0.07 4.99
C ASN A 81 10.00 -0.21 3.66
N MET A 82 9.95 -1.41 3.11
CA MET A 82 9.22 -1.72 1.89
C MET A 82 8.43 -3.02 2.05
N LEU A 83 7.24 -3.04 1.48
CA LEU A 83 6.48 -4.27 1.28
C LEU A 83 5.92 -4.34 -0.13
N THR A 84 5.73 -5.56 -0.61
CA THR A 84 5.01 -5.86 -1.85
C THR A 84 3.86 -6.80 -1.55
N LEU A 85 2.66 -6.37 -1.93
CA LEU A 85 1.44 -7.15 -1.79
C LEU A 85 0.93 -7.55 -3.17
N LYS A 86 0.84 -8.85 -3.43
CA LYS A 86 0.32 -9.39 -4.68
C LYS A 86 -1.17 -9.67 -4.56
N LYS A 87 -1.95 -9.31 -5.59
CA LYS A 87 -3.36 -9.65 -5.68
C LYS A 87 -3.51 -11.17 -5.94
N PRO A 88 -4.17 -11.94 -5.06
CA PRO A 88 -4.47 -13.34 -5.34
C PRO A 88 -5.38 -13.49 -6.57
N GLU A 89 -5.25 -14.60 -7.28
CA GLU A 89 -6.15 -14.91 -8.40
C GLU A 89 -7.61 -15.02 -7.93
N GLY A 90 -8.53 -14.41 -8.67
CA GLY A 90 -9.95 -14.37 -8.28
C GLY A 90 -10.23 -13.57 -7.00
N PHE A 91 -9.27 -12.79 -6.49
CA PHE A 91 -9.51 -11.94 -5.34
C PHE A 91 -10.47 -10.81 -5.69
N SER A 92 -11.65 -10.85 -5.09
CA SER A 92 -12.62 -9.76 -5.09
C SER A 92 -13.16 -9.60 -3.68
N VAL A 93 -13.23 -8.36 -3.22
CA VAL A 93 -13.91 -8.01 -1.96
C VAL A 93 -14.98 -6.99 -2.28
N GLU A 94 -16.13 -7.09 -1.61
CA GLU A 94 -17.15 -6.06 -1.72
C GLU A 94 -16.55 -4.71 -1.35
N LEU A 95 -16.69 -3.75 -2.27
CA LEU A 95 -16.22 -2.40 -2.03
C LEU A 95 -17.05 -1.80 -0.89
N PRO A 96 -16.41 -1.11 0.07
CA PRO A 96 -17.15 -0.30 1.04
C PRO A 96 -18.11 0.62 0.30
N TYR A 97 -19.31 0.82 0.83
CA TYR A 97 -20.38 1.63 0.22
C TYR A 97 -19.86 2.96 -0.35
N ASP A 98 -18.95 3.62 0.38
CA ASP A 98 -18.36 4.89 -0.03
C ASP A 98 -17.67 4.87 -1.41
N PHE A 99 -17.23 3.70 -1.86
CA PHE A 99 -16.51 3.51 -3.12
C PHE A 99 -17.38 2.93 -4.25
N THR A 100 -18.63 2.57 -3.97
CA THR A 100 -19.61 2.14 -5.00
C THR A 100 -20.06 3.33 -5.83
N GLU A 101 -20.70 3.08 -6.98
CA GLU A 101 -21.25 4.16 -7.81
C GLU A 101 -22.24 5.04 -7.04
N ASP A 102 -23.14 4.41 -6.26
CA ASP A 102 -24.10 5.11 -5.42
C ASP A 102 -23.43 5.92 -4.31
N GLY A 103 -22.42 5.35 -3.64
CA GLY A 103 -21.64 6.06 -2.64
C GLY A 103 -20.95 7.30 -3.22
N ARG A 104 -20.25 7.14 -4.35
CA ARG A 104 -19.57 8.24 -5.06
C ARG A 104 -20.55 9.34 -5.46
N ARG A 105 -21.73 8.98 -5.96
CA ARG A 105 -22.78 9.93 -6.34
C ARG A 105 -23.25 10.76 -5.15
N ARG A 106 -23.37 10.15 -3.97
CA ARG A 106 -23.72 10.86 -2.74
C ARG A 106 -22.61 11.79 -2.26
N TYR A 107 -21.33 11.40 -2.35
CA TYR A 107 -20.21 12.27 -1.99
C TYR A 107 -20.10 13.50 -2.88
N LEU A 108 -20.39 13.36 -4.17
CA LEU A 108 -20.36 14.47 -5.13
C LEU A 108 -21.54 15.42 -4.96
N ASN A 109 -22.71 14.90 -4.57
CA ASN A 109 -23.94 15.67 -4.41
C ASN A 109 -24.18 16.17 -2.96
N GLY A 110 -23.26 15.91 -2.03
CA GLY A 110 -23.40 16.23 -0.60
C GLY A 110 -22.51 17.38 -0.11
N ARG A 111 -21.87 18.13 -1.00
CA ARG A 111 -21.23 19.42 -0.69
C ARG A 111 -22.15 20.56 -1.14
N ASP A 112 -23.18 20.82 -0.34
CA ASP A 112 -23.87 22.12 -0.30
C ASP A 112 -23.69 22.70 1.12
#